data_AF-A0A392LYJ7-F1
#
_entry.id   AF-A0A392LYJ7-F1
#
_cell.length_a   1.000
_cell.length_b   1.000
_cell.length_c   1.000
_cell.angle_alpha   90.00
_cell.angle_beta   90.00
_cell.angle_gamma   90.00
#
_symmetry.space_group_name_H-M   'P 1'
#
loop_
_entity.id
_entity.type
_entity.pdbx_description
1 polymer ?
#
loop_
_entity_poly.entity_id
_entity_poly.type
_entity_poly.pdbx_seq_one_letter_code
_entity_poly.pdbx_strand_id
1 'polypeptide(L)'
;KKCNEKDWKDIVTLVQTDVQYWNAPEKADILVSELLGSFGDNQLAPECLDGAQRFLKEDGISIPSSYTSFLQPVKNANLYNSVKGGDNILRLETTFNTRMYNVAHLAPCQPLFTFTHPKRSVKESNRRYKKLQFVIPDDPESAIVHGFAGYFDATLYKDVHLGTEPSKATPDVFSWEQLFFPLREPICVQRGSTLEAHFWRCCGSTKVWYEWCVTSPSTSLVHNCNARADCVWLN
;
A
#
# COMPACT_ATOMS: atom_id res chain seq x y z
N LYS A 1 10.27 -13.70 -26.84
CA LYS A 1 11.10 -14.16 -27.98
C LYS A 1 10.45 -13.80 -29.32
N LYS A 2 9.25 -14.34 -29.66
CA LYS A 2 8.56 -13.99 -30.92
C LYS A 2 8.31 -12.49 -31.15
N CYS A 3 7.87 -11.73 -30.14
CA CYS A 3 7.71 -10.26 -30.29
C CYS A 3 9.05 -9.53 -30.44
N ASN A 4 10.13 -10.07 -29.85
CA ASN A 4 11.45 -9.45 -29.96
C ASN A 4 12.00 -9.53 -31.38
N GLU A 5 11.88 -10.72 -31.98
CA GLU A 5 12.32 -10.99 -33.34
C GLU A 5 11.47 -10.25 -34.39
N LYS A 6 10.15 -10.17 -34.17
CA LYS A 6 9.21 -9.62 -35.17
C LYS A 6 8.97 -8.12 -35.07
N ASP A 7 8.80 -7.61 -33.85
CA ASP A 7 8.29 -6.27 -33.61
C ASP A 7 9.37 -5.35 -33.04
N TRP A 8 10.20 -5.85 -32.12
CA TRP A 8 11.24 -5.05 -31.46
C TRP A 8 12.58 -5.06 -32.18
N LYS A 9 12.73 -5.82 -33.28
CA LYS A 9 13.94 -5.87 -34.11
C LYS A 9 15.21 -6.19 -33.30
N ASP A 10 15.08 -7.07 -32.32
CA ASP A 10 16.15 -7.54 -31.44
C ASP A 10 16.91 -6.44 -30.65
N ILE A 11 16.33 -5.25 -30.50
CA ILE A 11 16.89 -4.21 -29.64
C ILE A 11 16.67 -4.49 -28.14
N VAL A 12 15.76 -5.43 -27.81
CA VAL A 12 15.45 -5.81 -26.42
C VAL A 12 16.12 -7.15 -26.10
N THR A 13 16.91 -7.19 -25.02
CA THR A 13 17.44 -8.45 -24.50
C THR A 13 16.49 -9.00 -23.43
N LEU A 14 15.88 -10.15 -23.69
CA LEU A 14 14.99 -10.82 -22.74
C LEU A 14 15.78 -11.70 -21.78
N VAL A 15 15.68 -11.43 -20.48
CA VAL A 15 16.30 -12.22 -19.42
C VAL A 15 15.22 -12.93 -18.62
N GLN A 16 15.22 -14.26 -18.62
CA GLN A 16 14.29 -15.07 -17.83
C GLN A 16 14.98 -15.56 -16.56
N THR A 17 14.91 -14.77 -15.50
CA THR A 17 15.47 -15.09 -14.19
C THR A 17 14.79 -14.24 -13.11
N ASP A 18 14.94 -14.61 -11.84
CA ASP A 18 14.57 -13.71 -10.75
C ASP A 18 15.59 -12.57 -10.66
N VAL A 19 15.11 -11.34 -10.45
CA VAL A 19 15.96 -10.15 -10.29
C VAL A 19 16.98 -10.31 -9.16
N GLN A 20 16.70 -11.15 -8.16
CA GLN A 20 17.61 -11.49 -7.07
C GLN A 20 18.81 -12.34 -7.51
N TYR A 21 18.66 -13.18 -8.54
CA TYR A 21 19.73 -14.08 -9.02
C TYR A 21 20.43 -13.58 -10.28
N TRP A 22 19.90 -12.54 -10.92
CA TRP A 22 20.52 -11.98 -12.11
C TRP A 22 21.85 -11.29 -11.80
N ASN A 23 22.83 -11.47 -12.68
CA ASN A 23 24.06 -10.68 -12.74
C ASN A 23 24.05 -9.90 -14.05
N ALA A 24 23.67 -8.62 -13.97
CA ALA A 24 23.60 -7.76 -15.15
C ALA A 24 25.00 -7.57 -15.76
N PRO A 25 25.14 -7.69 -17.09
CA PRO A 25 26.43 -7.51 -17.76
C PRO A 25 26.92 -6.05 -17.71
N GLU A 26 25.99 -5.10 -17.51
CA GLU A 26 26.26 -3.68 -17.37
C GLU A 26 25.27 -3.04 -16.38
N LYS A 27 25.62 -1.87 -15.87
CA LYS A 27 24.71 -1.07 -15.03
C LYS A 27 23.78 -0.22 -15.89
N ALA A 28 22.51 -0.15 -15.49
CA ALA A 28 21.48 0.64 -16.13
C ALA A 28 21.56 2.13 -15.73
N ASP A 29 21.22 3.01 -16.67
CA ASP A 29 20.94 4.42 -16.42
C ASP A 29 19.55 4.63 -15.82
N ILE A 30 18.58 3.80 -16.21
CA ILE A 30 17.17 3.89 -15.80
C ILE A 30 16.69 2.49 -15.44
N LEU A 31 16.15 2.34 -14.22
CA LEU A 31 15.44 1.14 -13.77
C LEU A 31 13.93 1.43 -13.77
N VAL A 32 13.19 0.80 -14.68
CA VAL A 32 11.73 0.93 -14.77
C VAL A 32 11.08 -0.32 -14.18
N SER A 33 10.09 -0.13 -13.31
CA SER A 33 9.29 -1.21 -12.73
C SER A 33 7.83 -0.80 -12.57
N GLU A 34 6.96 -1.80 -12.54
CA GLU A 34 5.58 -1.67 -12.09
C GLU A 34 5.34 -2.87 -11.16
N LEU A 35 5.47 -2.60 -9.86
CA LEU A 35 5.38 -3.60 -8.78
C LEU A 35 4.44 -3.07 -7.67
N LEU A 36 3.62 -2.05 -7.99
CA LEU A 36 2.81 -1.36 -7.00
C LEU A 36 1.48 -2.09 -6.83
N GLY A 37 1.09 -2.31 -5.58
CA GLY A 37 -0.27 -2.76 -5.26
C GLY A 37 -1.22 -1.60 -5.03
N SER A 38 -2.48 -1.93 -4.69
CA SER A 38 -3.54 -0.97 -4.33
C SER A 38 -3.18 0.00 -3.20
N PHE A 39 -2.17 -0.35 -2.40
CA PHE A 39 -1.64 0.45 -1.29
C PHE A 39 -0.18 0.83 -1.51
N GLY A 40 0.28 0.83 -2.77
CA GLY A 40 1.64 1.15 -3.18
C GLY A 40 2.63 0.02 -2.84
N ASP A 41 2.93 -0.15 -1.55
CA ASP A 41 3.99 -1.06 -1.09
C ASP A 41 3.53 -2.48 -0.76
N ASN A 42 2.23 -2.77 -0.86
CA ASN A 42 1.63 -4.07 -0.51
C ASN A 42 1.91 -5.22 -1.50
N GLN A 43 2.69 -4.98 -2.55
CA GLN A 43 3.24 -6.02 -3.44
C GLN A 43 4.78 -6.10 -3.37
N LEU A 44 5.39 -5.59 -2.29
CA LEU A 44 6.82 -5.70 -2.01
C LEU A 44 7.74 -4.96 -2.99
N ALA A 45 7.21 -3.92 -3.67
CA ALA A 45 8.03 -3.02 -4.47
C ALA A 45 9.29 -2.52 -3.73
N PRO A 46 9.25 -2.16 -2.41
CA PRO A 46 10.46 -1.74 -1.71
C PRO A 46 11.54 -2.83 -1.69
N GLU A 47 11.19 -4.06 -1.32
CA GLU A 47 12.14 -5.17 -1.23
C GLU A 47 12.70 -5.57 -2.59
N CYS A 48 11.86 -5.61 -3.62
CA CYS A 48 12.29 -5.93 -4.99
C CYS A 48 13.24 -4.88 -5.55
N LEU A 49 12.94 -3.60 -5.36
CA LEU A 49 13.75 -2.49 -5.87
C LEU A 49 15.05 -2.31 -5.08
N ASP A 50 15.05 -2.58 -3.78
CA ASP A 50 16.28 -2.66 -2.98
C ASP A 50 17.25 -3.70 -3.56
N GLY A 51 16.73 -4.88 -3.91
CA GLY A 51 17.52 -5.93 -4.56
C GLY A 51 18.01 -5.52 -5.94
N ALA A 52 17.13 -4.93 -6.76
CA ALA A 52 17.44 -4.52 -8.14
C ALA A 52 18.38 -3.31 -8.22
N GLN A 53 18.48 -2.48 -7.17
CA GLN A 53 19.31 -1.28 -7.17
C GLN A 53 20.79 -1.54 -7.47
N ARG A 54 21.30 -2.75 -7.20
CA ARG A 54 22.69 -3.14 -7.55
C ARG A 54 22.99 -3.05 -9.05
N PHE A 55 21.97 -3.11 -9.89
CA PHE A 55 22.08 -2.98 -11.34
C PHE A 55 22.09 -1.53 -11.82
N LEU A 56 21.86 -0.55 -10.94
CA LEU A 56 21.78 0.86 -11.31
C LEU A 56 23.15 1.55 -11.16
N LYS A 57 23.44 2.49 -12.08
CA LYS A 57 24.57 3.42 -11.93
C LYS A 57 24.38 4.32 -10.70
N GLU A 58 25.45 4.95 -10.22
CA GLU A 58 25.38 5.83 -9.05
C GLU A 58 24.49 7.06 -9.29
N ASP A 59 24.48 7.56 -10.52
CA ASP A 59 23.64 8.66 -11.01
C ASP A 59 22.37 8.18 -11.74
N GLY A 60 22.13 6.86 -11.75
CA GLY A 60 20.97 6.28 -12.39
C GLY A 60 19.67 6.61 -11.65
N ILE A 61 18.55 6.58 -12.38
CA ILE A 61 17.23 6.90 -11.85
C ILE A 61 16.33 5.66 -11.79
N SER A 62 15.41 5.64 -10.84
CA SER A 62 14.34 4.64 -10.78
C SER A 62 13.00 5.26 -11.14
N ILE A 63 12.19 4.50 -11.87
CA ILE A 63 10.80 4.81 -12.20
C ILE A 63 9.96 3.61 -11.70
N PRO A 64 9.07 3.79 -10.69
CA PRO A 64 8.76 5.04 -10.01
C PRO A 64 9.88 5.53 -9.09
N SER A 65 10.07 6.84 -9.03
CA SER A 65 11.03 7.48 -8.12
C SER A 65 10.59 7.45 -6.65
N SER A 66 9.29 7.50 -6.40
CA SER A 66 8.73 7.34 -5.05
C SER A 66 7.25 6.99 -5.10
N TYR A 67 6.73 6.49 -3.99
CA TYR A 67 5.31 6.29 -3.80
C TYR A 67 4.93 6.39 -2.33
N THR A 68 3.70 6.83 -2.09
CA THR A 68 3.13 7.02 -0.76
C THR A 68 1.79 6.31 -0.66
N SER A 69 1.60 5.49 0.37
CA SER A 69 0.30 4.94 0.72
C SER A 69 -0.54 5.97 1.47
N PHE A 70 -1.86 5.91 1.36
CA PHE A 70 -2.79 6.83 2.03
C PHE A 70 -3.93 6.07 2.68
N LEU A 71 -4.41 6.57 3.82
CA LEU A 71 -5.53 6.00 4.56
C LEU A 71 -6.67 6.98 4.73
N GLN A 72 -7.89 6.44 4.71
CA GLN A 72 -9.11 7.18 5.00
C GLN A 72 -10.07 6.32 5.82
N PRO A 73 -10.59 6.83 6.97
CA PRO A 73 -11.59 6.09 7.74
C PRO A 73 -12.92 6.04 6.98
N VAL A 74 -13.54 4.86 6.96
CA VAL A 74 -14.76 4.63 6.18
C VAL A 74 -15.88 3.94 6.97
N LYS A 75 -17.11 4.31 6.63
CA LYS A 75 -18.33 3.58 6.99
C LYS A 75 -18.82 2.82 5.77
N ASN A 76 -18.82 1.49 5.86
CA ASN A 76 -19.41 0.61 4.85
C ASN A 76 -19.89 -0.70 5.49
N ALA A 77 -21.13 -0.69 5.98
CA ALA A 77 -21.70 -1.84 6.70
C ALA A 77 -21.85 -3.08 5.81
N ASN A 78 -22.13 -2.90 4.52
CA ASN A 78 -22.27 -4.02 3.57
C ASN A 78 -20.93 -4.73 3.38
N LEU A 79 -19.87 -3.98 3.06
CA LEU A 79 -18.52 -4.52 2.93
C LEU A 79 -18.06 -5.17 4.23
N TYR A 80 -18.29 -4.51 5.36
CA TYR A 80 -17.95 -5.06 6.68
C TYR A 80 -18.64 -6.41 6.94
N ASN A 81 -19.95 -6.51 6.68
CA ASN A 81 -20.70 -7.76 6.86
C ASN A 81 -20.23 -8.86 5.89
N SER A 82 -19.88 -8.50 4.65
CA SER A 82 -19.29 -9.45 3.68
C SER A 82 -17.92 -9.97 4.12
N VAL A 83 -17.09 -9.13 4.74
CA VAL A 83 -15.78 -9.55 5.28
C VAL A 83 -15.96 -10.39 6.55
N LYS A 84 -16.81 -9.94 7.47
CA LYS A 84 -17.13 -10.62 8.74
C LYS A 84 -17.77 -11.99 8.50
N GLY A 85 -18.48 -12.19 7.39
CA GLY A 85 -19.25 -13.41 7.11
C GLY A 85 -18.50 -14.72 7.39
N GLY A 86 -19.14 -15.58 8.18
CA GLY A 86 -18.61 -16.87 8.65
C GLY A 86 -18.02 -16.80 10.07
N ASP A 87 -17.53 -17.95 10.56
CA ASP A 87 -16.98 -18.07 11.93
C ASP A 87 -15.49 -17.72 12.03
N ASN A 88 -14.86 -17.31 10.92
CA ASN A 88 -13.42 -17.02 10.89
C ASN A 88 -13.12 -15.55 11.21
N ILE A 89 -12.86 -15.27 12.48
CA ILE A 89 -12.51 -13.94 12.98
C ILE A 89 -11.24 -13.35 12.34
N LEU A 90 -10.33 -14.19 11.83
CA LEU A 90 -9.08 -13.73 11.21
C LEU A 90 -9.34 -12.94 9.92
N ARG A 91 -10.52 -13.08 9.30
CA ARG A 91 -10.92 -12.25 8.16
C ARG A 91 -10.93 -10.76 8.50
N LEU A 92 -11.25 -10.39 9.75
CA LEU A 92 -11.21 -8.99 10.19
C LEU A 92 -9.79 -8.52 10.54
N GLU A 93 -8.79 -9.37 10.33
CA GLU A 93 -7.36 -9.07 10.44
C GLU A 93 -6.63 -9.29 9.11
N THR A 94 -7.37 -9.46 8.02
CA THR A 94 -6.86 -9.59 6.65
C THR A 94 -7.19 -8.34 5.86
N THR A 95 -6.29 -7.94 4.96
CA THR A 95 -6.55 -6.84 4.03
C THR A 95 -7.27 -7.35 2.78
N PHE A 96 -8.15 -6.53 2.18
CA PHE A 96 -8.92 -6.93 0.99
C PHE A 96 -8.80 -5.90 -0.13
N ASN A 97 -8.36 -6.33 -1.31
CA ASN A 97 -8.56 -5.53 -2.52
C ASN A 97 -10.05 -5.59 -2.89
N THR A 98 -10.68 -4.43 -2.96
CA THR A 98 -12.10 -4.34 -3.30
C THR A 98 -12.46 -2.95 -3.81
N ARG A 99 -13.40 -2.90 -4.76
CA ARG A 99 -14.08 -1.65 -5.12
C ARG A 99 -15.11 -1.31 -4.06
N MET A 100 -14.92 -0.19 -3.39
CA MET A 100 -15.85 0.27 -2.35
C MET A 100 -17.04 1.01 -2.97
N TYR A 101 -18.19 0.34 -3.05
CA TYR A 101 -19.47 0.95 -3.41
C TYR A 101 -20.23 1.40 -2.15
N ASN A 102 -21.03 2.47 -2.25
CA ASN A 102 -21.83 3.03 -1.15
C ASN A 102 -21.02 3.27 0.14
N VAL A 103 -19.84 3.85 -0.01
CA VAL A 103 -18.91 4.16 1.09
C VAL A 103 -19.12 5.60 1.56
N ALA A 104 -19.22 5.77 2.88
CA ALA A 104 -19.15 7.08 3.51
C ALA A 104 -17.72 7.31 4.02
N HIS A 105 -17.05 8.33 3.46
CA HIS A 105 -15.72 8.76 3.86
C HIS A 105 -15.82 9.70 5.06
N LEU A 106 -15.22 9.32 6.19
CA LEU A 106 -15.48 9.98 7.48
C LEU A 106 -14.51 11.12 7.80
N ALA A 107 -13.39 11.21 7.08
CA ALA A 107 -12.41 12.29 7.18
C ALA A 107 -11.60 12.38 5.88
N PRO A 108 -10.84 13.47 5.65
CA PRO A 108 -9.90 13.55 4.55
C PRO A 108 -8.86 12.43 4.57
N CYS A 109 -8.42 12.02 3.38
CA CYS A 109 -7.35 11.04 3.22
C CYS A 109 -6.02 11.60 3.77
N GLN A 110 -5.22 10.75 4.42
CA GLN A 110 -3.91 11.16 4.97
C GLN A 110 -2.80 10.24 4.49
N PRO A 111 -1.59 10.78 4.18
CA PRO A 111 -0.45 9.97 3.78
C PRO A 111 0.02 9.09 4.94
N LEU A 112 0.41 7.86 4.64
CA LEU A 112 0.89 6.88 5.60
C LEU A 112 2.38 6.60 5.42
N PHE A 113 2.77 5.69 4.52
CA PHE A 113 4.15 5.25 4.33
C PHE A 113 4.68 5.69 2.97
N THR A 114 5.91 6.23 2.96
CA THR A 114 6.59 6.65 1.74
C THR A 114 7.88 5.85 1.53
N PHE A 115 8.13 5.49 0.27
CA PHE A 115 9.35 4.84 -0.20
C PHE A 115 9.92 5.62 -1.38
N THR A 116 11.25 5.65 -1.49
CA THR A 116 11.98 6.41 -2.52
C THR A 116 13.06 5.53 -3.12
N HIS A 117 13.20 5.60 -4.44
CA HIS A 117 14.10 4.78 -5.23
C HIS A 117 14.93 5.64 -6.19
N PRO A 118 16.25 5.43 -6.31
CA PRO A 118 17.05 4.52 -5.48
C PRO A 118 17.19 4.99 -4.03
N LYS A 119 17.38 4.06 -3.11
CA LYS A 119 17.73 4.37 -1.72
C LYS A 119 19.12 4.98 -1.63
N ARG A 120 19.24 6.03 -0.82
CA ARG A 120 20.54 6.64 -0.50
C ARG A 120 21.41 5.75 0.38
N SER A 121 20.78 4.87 1.17
CA SER A 121 21.47 3.96 2.09
C SER A 121 20.88 2.56 1.99
N VAL A 122 21.74 1.58 1.67
CA VAL A 122 21.38 0.15 1.66
C VAL A 122 21.01 -0.39 3.05
N LYS A 123 21.30 0.35 4.12
CA LYS A 123 20.92 -0.01 5.50
C LYS A 123 19.53 0.51 5.89
N GLU A 124 18.90 1.32 5.05
CA GLU A 124 17.57 1.84 5.36
C GLU A 124 16.54 0.68 5.38
N SER A 125 15.94 0.47 6.55
CA SER A 125 14.90 -0.55 6.73
C SER A 125 13.63 -0.17 5.97
N ASN A 126 12.89 -1.17 5.47
CA ASN A 126 11.53 -0.98 4.96
C ASN A 126 10.44 -1.06 6.04
N ARG A 127 10.82 -1.23 7.33
CA ARG A 127 9.88 -1.15 8.44
C ARG A 127 9.37 0.28 8.58
N ARG A 128 8.08 0.43 8.89
CA ARG A 128 7.45 1.73 9.09
C ARG A 128 6.49 1.68 10.27
N TYR A 129 6.32 2.82 10.91
CA TYR A 129 5.28 3.07 11.90
C TYR A 129 4.78 4.49 11.71
N LYS A 130 3.47 4.68 11.77
CA LYS A 130 2.88 6.02 11.81
C LYS A 130 1.59 6.02 12.62
N LYS A 131 1.43 7.11 13.36
CA LYS A 131 0.20 7.49 14.05
C LYS A 131 -0.51 8.55 13.21
N LEU A 132 -1.79 8.35 12.93
CA LEU A 132 -2.65 9.27 12.21
C LEU A 132 -3.78 9.75 13.12
N GLN A 133 -4.18 11.00 12.96
CA GLN A 133 -5.28 11.62 13.69
C GLN A 133 -6.26 12.19 12.68
N PHE A 134 -7.44 11.59 12.61
CA PHE A 134 -8.51 12.01 11.71
C PHE A 134 -9.56 12.79 12.50
N VAL A 135 -9.68 14.08 12.19
CA VAL A 135 -10.75 14.92 12.75
C VAL A 135 -12.03 14.61 12.00
N ILE A 136 -13.03 14.11 12.72
CA ILE A 136 -14.34 13.81 12.16
C ILE A 136 -15.13 15.12 12.02
N PRO A 137 -15.69 15.42 10.82
CA PRO A 137 -16.48 16.63 10.61
C PRO A 137 -17.63 16.77 11.61
N ASP A 138 -18.02 18.02 11.88
CA ASP A 138 -19.15 18.35 12.75
C ASP A 138 -20.48 18.29 11.97
N ASP A 139 -20.82 17.08 11.49
CA ASP A 139 -22.06 16.77 10.77
C ASP A 139 -23.13 16.25 11.78
N PRO A 140 -24.46 16.40 11.55
CA PRO A 140 -25.49 16.02 12.53
C PRO A 140 -25.56 14.53 12.87
N GLU A 141 -24.98 13.64 12.06
CA GLU A 141 -25.02 12.20 12.29
C GLU A 141 -23.74 11.67 12.97
N SER A 142 -23.89 10.91 14.05
CA SER A 142 -22.79 10.10 14.59
C SER A 142 -22.35 9.05 13.56
N ALA A 143 -21.05 8.77 13.50
CA ALA A 143 -20.48 7.87 12.52
C ALA A 143 -19.94 6.58 13.15
N ILE A 144 -19.99 5.51 12.37
CA ILE A 144 -19.42 4.21 12.73
C ILE A 144 -18.30 3.91 11.75
N VAL A 145 -17.08 3.81 12.28
CA VAL A 145 -15.89 3.41 11.53
C VAL A 145 -15.87 1.89 11.44
N HIS A 146 -15.99 1.36 10.23
CA HIS A 146 -15.93 -0.08 9.98
C HIS A 146 -14.52 -0.55 9.60
N GLY A 147 -13.66 0.39 9.20
CA GLY A 147 -12.30 0.14 8.75
C GLY A 147 -11.71 1.36 8.06
N PHE A 148 -10.60 1.13 7.36
CA PHE A 148 -9.91 2.15 6.57
C PHE A 148 -9.82 1.73 5.11
N ALA A 149 -10.08 2.68 4.22
CA ALA A 149 -9.75 2.58 2.82
C ALA A 149 -8.30 3.01 2.59
N GLY A 150 -7.58 2.20 1.83
CA GLY A 150 -6.19 2.37 1.46
C GLY A 150 -6.05 2.69 -0.01
N TYR A 151 -5.18 3.66 -0.29
CA TYR A 151 -4.87 4.16 -1.62
C TYR A 151 -3.36 4.34 -1.77
N PHE A 152 -2.91 4.77 -2.96
CA PHE A 152 -1.54 5.23 -3.15
C PHE A 152 -1.45 6.40 -4.15
N ASP A 153 -0.32 7.09 -4.12
CA ASP A 153 0.13 8.04 -5.15
C ASP A 153 1.63 7.82 -5.39
N ALA A 154 2.01 7.59 -6.64
CA ALA A 154 3.37 7.32 -7.06
C ALA A 154 3.90 8.43 -7.96
N THR A 155 5.05 9.00 -7.61
CA THR A 155 5.80 9.87 -8.51
C THR A 155 6.64 9.01 -9.43
N LEU A 156 6.26 8.93 -10.70
CA LEU A 156 7.00 8.19 -11.71
C LEU A 156 8.35 8.86 -11.96
N TYR A 157 8.31 10.10 -12.45
CA TYR A 157 9.48 10.94 -12.66
C TYR A 157 9.08 12.41 -12.68
N LYS A 158 9.71 13.23 -11.83
CA LYS A 158 9.42 14.68 -11.68
C LYS A 158 7.93 14.93 -11.38
N ASP A 159 7.22 15.57 -12.29
CA ASP A 159 5.81 15.96 -12.19
C ASP A 159 4.85 14.86 -12.68
N VAL A 160 5.36 13.80 -13.29
CA VAL A 160 4.53 12.67 -13.73
C VAL A 160 4.22 11.78 -12.53
N HIS A 161 2.94 11.60 -12.24
CA HIS A 161 2.46 10.75 -11.16
C HIS A 161 1.34 9.80 -11.62
N LEU A 162 1.12 8.77 -10.83
CA LEU A 162 0.09 7.74 -11.02
C LEU A 162 -0.44 7.35 -9.64
N GLY A 163 -1.75 7.41 -9.43
CA GLY A 163 -2.31 7.11 -8.11
C GLY A 163 -3.81 6.90 -8.08
N THR A 164 -4.26 6.27 -6.99
CA THR A 164 -5.67 6.04 -6.65
C THR A 164 -6.15 6.91 -5.49
N GLU A 165 -5.26 7.72 -4.90
CA GLU A 165 -5.63 8.66 -3.84
C GLU A 165 -6.72 9.62 -4.37
N PRO A 166 -7.87 9.78 -3.68
CA PRO A 166 -9.03 10.47 -4.24
C PRO A 166 -8.78 11.92 -4.72
N SER A 167 -7.90 12.69 -4.07
CA SER A 167 -7.61 14.08 -4.47
C SER A 167 -6.62 14.19 -5.64
N LYS A 168 -5.92 13.10 -5.95
CA LYS A 168 -4.88 13.00 -6.99
C LYS A 168 -5.13 11.84 -7.96
N ALA A 169 -6.34 11.32 -8.02
CA ALA A 169 -6.62 10.13 -8.79
C ALA A 169 -6.30 10.38 -10.27
N THR A 170 -5.49 9.49 -10.86
CA THR A 170 -5.20 9.56 -12.28
C THR A 170 -6.47 9.14 -13.06
N PRO A 171 -7.00 10.00 -13.95
CA PRO A 171 -8.18 9.65 -14.75
C PRO A 171 -7.95 8.38 -15.58
N ASP A 172 -9.02 7.61 -15.79
CA ASP A 172 -9.05 6.43 -16.67
C ASP A 172 -8.09 5.28 -16.31
N VAL A 173 -7.63 5.24 -15.05
CA VAL A 173 -6.83 4.14 -14.51
C VAL A 173 -7.71 3.22 -13.69
N PHE A 174 -7.89 1.98 -14.18
CA PHE A 174 -8.75 0.97 -13.55
C PHE A 174 -7.98 -0.26 -13.03
N SER A 175 -6.65 -0.22 -13.06
CA SER A 175 -5.78 -1.35 -12.71
C SER A 175 -5.76 -1.67 -11.21
N TRP A 176 -6.08 -0.70 -10.36
CA TRP A 176 -6.03 -0.84 -8.90
C TRP A 176 -7.39 -0.57 -8.27
N GLU A 177 -7.81 -1.48 -7.40
CA GLU A 177 -8.94 -1.27 -6.50
C GLU A 177 -8.47 -0.60 -5.20
N GLN A 178 -9.37 -0.37 -4.24
CA GLN A 178 -8.95 0.08 -2.91
C GLN A 178 -8.50 -1.09 -2.05
N LEU A 179 -7.56 -0.86 -1.14
CA LEU A 179 -7.24 -1.84 -0.09
C LEU A 179 -8.08 -1.55 1.16
N PHE A 180 -8.81 -2.53 1.68
CA PHE A 180 -9.61 -2.38 2.89
C PHE A 180 -8.90 -2.96 4.10
N PHE A 181 -8.76 -2.17 5.16
CA PHE A 181 -8.29 -2.59 6.49
C PHE A 181 -9.48 -2.62 7.46
N PRO A 182 -10.10 -3.79 7.69
CA PRO A 182 -11.25 -3.91 8.57
C PRO A 182 -10.89 -3.66 10.04
N LEU A 183 -11.86 -3.18 10.82
CA LEU A 183 -11.80 -3.23 12.28
C LEU A 183 -12.63 -4.40 12.77
N ARG A 184 -12.11 -5.20 13.71
CA ARG A 184 -12.82 -6.34 14.28
C ARG A 184 -14.13 -5.93 14.96
N GLU A 185 -14.12 -4.79 15.63
CA GLU A 185 -15.29 -4.17 16.23
C GLU A 185 -15.42 -2.77 15.64
N PRO A 186 -16.55 -2.43 14.99
CA PRO A 186 -16.76 -1.09 14.48
C PRO A 186 -16.75 -0.06 15.60
N ILE A 187 -16.11 1.08 15.35
CA ILE A 187 -15.91 2.12 16.37
C ILE A 187 -16.89 3.25 16.15
N CYS A 188 -17.70 3.54 17.18
CA CYS A 188 -18.55 4.71 17.18
C CYS A 188 -17.70 5.96 17.46
N VAL A 189 -17.78 6.95 16.57
CA VAL A 189 -17.08 8.22 16.72
C VAL A 189 -18.09 9.35 16.87
N GLN A 190 -17.81 10.25 17.81
CA GLN A 190 -18.61 11.45 18.00
C GLN A 190 -18.20 12.52 16.98
N ARG A 191 -19.15 13.36 16.59
CA ARG A 191 -18.89 14.56 15.79
C ARG A 191 -17.82 15.45 16.43
N GLY A 192 -16.98 16.07 15.61
CA GLY A 192 -15.87 16.91 16.05
C GLY A 192 -14.77 16.18 16.84
N SER A 193 -14.90 14.87 17.07
CA SER A 193 -13.89 14.09 17.78
C SER A 193 -12.74 13.69 16.86
N THR A 194 -11.65 13.23 17.47
CA THR A 194 -10.47 12.75 16.74
C THR A 194 -10.40 11.23 16.85
N LEU A 195 -10.42 10.57 15.69
CA LEU A 195 -10.07 9.16 15.56
C LEU A 195 -8.55 9.03 15.46
N GLU A 196 -7.92 8.37 16.43
CA GLU A 196 -6.48 8.11 16.41
C GLU A 196 -6.22 6.66 15.99
N ALA A 197 -5.47 6.50 14.90
CA ALA A 197 -5.13 5.20 14.34
C ALA A 197 -3.62 5.02 14.26
N HIS A 198 -3.17 3.80 14.48
CA HIS A 198 -1.77 3.42 14.40
C HIS A 198 -1.60 2.32 13.37
N PHE A 199 -0.60 2.47 12.51
CA PHE A 199 -0.28 1.51 11.47
C PHE A 199 1.21 1.19 11.50
N TRP A 200 1.51 -0.08 11.32
CA TRP A 200 2.86 -0.61 11.19
C TRP A 200 2.99 -1.36 9.88
N ARG A 201 4.12 -1.16 9.21
CA ARG A 201 4.64 -2.10 8.21
C ARG A 201 5.78 -2.86 8.84
N CYS A 202 5.56 -4.14 9.04
CA CYS A 202 6.48 -5.05 9.70
C CYS A 202 7.22 -5.91 8.66
N CYS A 203 8.51 -6.16 8.88
CA CYS A 203 9.36 -6.92 7.96
C CYS A 203 10.08 -8.05 8.71
N GLY A 204 9.75 -9.29 8.42
CA GLY A 204 10.50 -10.48 8.84
C GLY A 204 11.56 -10.87 7.82
N SER A 205 12.26 -11.98 8.07
CA SER A 205 13.20 -12.56 7.11
C SER A 205 12.54 -13.19 5.90
N THR A 206 11.30 -13.67 6.05
CA THR A 206 10.56 -14.41 5.01
C THR A 206 9.23 -13.78 4.63
N LYS A 207 8.78 -12.74 5.34
CA LYS A 207 7.46 -12.13 5.11
C LYS A 207 7.41 -10.67 5.51
N VAL A 208 6.51 -9.93 4.89
CA VAL A 208 6.14 -8.56 5.24
C VAL A 208 4.65 -8.52 5.53
N TRP A 209 4.22 -7.71 6.48
CA TRP A 209 2.81 -7.58 6.85
C TRP A 209 2.49 -6.22 7.44
N TYR A 210 1.20 -5.95 7.58
CA TYR A 210 0.70 -4.77 8.27
C TYR A 210 0.05 -5.15 9.59
N GLU A 211 0.22 -4.29 10.59
CA GLU A 211 -0.55 -4.30 11.82
C GLU A 211 -1.24 -2.94 11.97
N TRP A 212 -2.43 -2.93 12.53
CA TRP A 212 -3.17 -1.69 12.76
C TRP A 212 -4.05 -1.73 14.00
N CYS A 213 -4.25 -0.58 14.62
CA CYS A 213 -5.22 -0.40 15.70
C CYS A 213 -5.75 1.03 15.74
N VAL A 214 -6.82 1.20 16.51
CA VAL A 214 -7.35 2.50 16.91
C VAL A 214 -7.16 2.65 18.42
N THR A 215 -6.77 3.83 18.88
CA THR A 215 -6.53 4.15 20.30
C THR A 215 -7.48 5.21 20.84
N SER A 216 -8.14 5.97 19.96
CA SER A 216 -9.16 6.98 20.29
C SER A 216 -10.24 6.98 19.21
N PRO A 217 -11.54 7.10 19.56
CA PRO A 217 -12.09 7.36 20.90
C PRO A 217 -12.21 6.11 21.78
N SER A 218 -12.12 4.91 21.20
CA SER A 218 -12.06 3.65 21.95
C SER A 218 -10.96 2.77 21.39
N THR A 219 -10.26 2.07 22.28
CA THR A 219 -9.13 1.23 21.90
C THR A 219 -9.60 -0.06 21.26
N SER A 220 -9.10 -0.36 20.06
CA SER A 220 -9.24 -1.67 19.43
C SER A 220 -8.09 -2.60 19.83
N LEU A 221 -8.25 -3.89 19.56
CA LEU A 221 -7.09 -4.78 19.50
C LEU A 221 -6.12 -4.33 18.40
N VAL A 222 -4.86 -4.74 18.52
CA VAL A 222 -3.94 -4.73 17.38
C VAL A 222 -4.33 -5.87 16.45
N HIS A 223 -4.62 -5.53 15.20
CA HIS A 223 -5.01 -6.47 14.17
C HIS A 223 -3.77 -7.09 13.53
N ASN A 224 -3.86 -8.37 13.18
CA ASN A 224 -2.84 -9.10 12.44
C ASN A 224 -1.45 -9.18 13.13
N CYS A 225 -1.42 -9.17 14.46
CA CYS A 225 -0.18 -9.29 15.23
C CYS A 225 0.68 -10.45 14.72
N ASN A 226 1.95 -10.18 14.44
CA ASN A 226 2.92 -11.15 13.93
C ASN A 226 2.51 -11.88 12.64
N ALA A 227 1.68 -11.24 11.81
CA ALA A 227 1.15 -11.82 10.58
C ALA A 227 0.43 -13.16 10.84
N ARG A 228 -0.45 -13.17 11.85
CA ARG A 228 -1.24 -14.37 12.18
C ARG A 228 -2.39 -14.61 11.20
N ALA A 229 -2.82 -13.58 10.47
CA ALA A 229 -3.95 -13.65 9.55
C ALA A 229 -3.54 -13.35 8.10
N ASP A 230 -2.67 -12.38 7.88
CA ASP A 230 -2.32 -11.90 6.54
C ASP A 230 -0.84 -11.48 6.45
N CYS A 231 -0.19 -11.83 5.34
CA CYS A 231 1.17 -11.44 5.02
C CYS A 231 1.50 -11.69 3.55
N VAL A 232 2.53 -11.02 3.06
CA VAL A 232 3.13 -11.28 1.75
C VAL A 232 4.50 -11.92 1.97
N TRP A 233 4.73 -13.07 1.34
CA TRP A 233 5.98 -13.82 1.46
C TRP A 233 7.07 -13.20 0.59
N LEU A 234 8.28 -13.14 1.14
CA LEU A 234 9.50 -12.86 0.39
C LEU A 234 9.91 -14.19 -0.27
N ASN A 235 10.13 -14.15 -1.59
CA ASN A 235 10.66 -15.27 -2.36
C ASN A 235 12.16 -15.46 -2.11
#